data_AF-A0A4V2UGF2-F1
#
_entry.id   AF-A0A4V2UGF2-F1
#
_cell.length_a   1.000
_cell.length_b   1.000
_cell.length_c   1.000
_cell.angle_alpha   90.00
_cell.angle_beta   90.00
_cell.angle_gamma   90.00
#
_symmetry.space_group_name_H-M   'P 1'
#
loop_
_entity.id
_entity.type
_entity.pdbx_description
1 polymer ?
#
loop_
_entity_poly.entity_id
_entity_poly.type
_entity_poly.pdbx_seq_one_letter_code
_entity_poly.pdbx_strand_id
1 'polypeptide(L)'
;MKRCLVPVLSAMVLAVGLPAAAQDFPSIGSQYIDFGSSMMAVGQMNNVLGNTVRGGGSGARRVGGGAGAGLSASRQAVSVNTRYRASPAVTTRVKSQFADFVAKTDPANGPRLRQAVQQNDLLGAWEKHVSVDGLRRGDVADAMAAYWVQNWQIANKVPFTDRTQVQAVRGQVYRALGANPQFARLDDAARQEMAEVFMYNFVAQGSAFSDATAKGDKSLASRLSDAAVARFRSEMNVDLRQLRLTPAGFVR
;
A
#
# COMPACT_ATOMS: atom_id res chain seq x y z
N MET A 1 -59.01 -29.59 -21.28
CA MET A 1 -58.73 -29.19 -19.89
C MET A 1 -57.37 -28.51 -19.83
N LYS A 2 -57.13 -27.67 -18.83
CA LYS A 2 -56.23 -26.51 -18.82
C LYS A 2 -54.73 -26.86 -18.80
N ARG A 3 -53.94 -25.92 -19.37
CA ARG A 3 -52.47 -25.84 -19.47
C ARG A 3 -51.78 -25.74 -18.09
N CYS A 4 -50.54 -26.20 -18.01
CA CYS A 4 -49.50 -25.55 -17.19
C CYS A 4 -48.13 -25.68 -17.86
N LEU A 5 -47.77 -24.64 -18.62
CA LEU A 5 -46.40 -24.34 -19.04
C LEU A 5 -45.74 -23.61 -17.87
N VAL A 6 -44.66 -24.19 -17.32
CA VAL A 6 -43.80 -23.54 -16.33
C VAL A 6 -42.89 -22.56 -17.07
N PRO A 7 -42.85 -21.26 -16.73
CA PRO A 7 -41.93 -20.33 -17.37
C PRO A 7 -40.52 -20.50 -16.78
N VAL A 8 -39.54 -20.68 -17.66
CA VAL A 8 -38.12 -20.54 -17.32
C VAL A 8 -37.86 -19.05 -17.12
N LEU A 9 -37.67 -18.66 -15.86
CA LEU A 9 -37.18 -17.34 -15.47
C LEU A 9 -35.70 -17.26 -15.84
N SER A 10 -35.41 -16.67 -16.99
CA SER A 10 -34.07 -16.19 -17.35
C SER A 10 -33.64 -15.13 -16.32
N ALA A 11 -32.66 -15.48 -15.49
CA ALA A 11 -31.99 -14.53 -14.61
C ALA A 11 -31.16 -13.56 -15.47
N MET A 12 -31.75 -12.39 -15.71
CA MET A 12 -31.07 -11.24 -16.30
C MET A 12 -29.97 -10.80 -15.32
N VAL A 13 -28.72 -11.08 -15.64
CA VAL A 13 -27.58 -10.52 -14.90
C VAL A 13 -27.57 -9.02 -15.13
N LEU A 14 -28.06 -8.27 -14.15
CA LEU A 14 -27.86 -6.83 -14.04
C LEU A 14 -26.36 -6.59 -13.85
N ALA A 15 -25.66 -6.38 -14.96
CA ALA A 15 -24.38 -5.71 -14.96
C ALA A 15 -24.62 -4.28 -14.44
N VAL A 16 -24.46 -4.08 -13.14
CA VAL A 16 -24.32 -2.74 -12.58
C VAL A 16 -23.06 -2.16 -13.20
N GLY A 17 -23.23 -1.40 -14.28
CA GLY A 17 -22.16 -0.68 -14.94
C GLY A 17 -21.56 0.28 -13.93
N LEU A 18 -20.37 -0.06 -13.42
CA LEU A 18 -19.54 0.91 -12.72
C LEU A 18 -19.36 2.12 -13.67
N PRO A 19 -19.44 3.36 -13.16
CA PRO A 19 -19.22 4.53 -14.00
C PRO A 19 -17.89 4.39 -14.74
N ALA A 20 -17.83 4.81 -16.01
CA ALA A 20 -16.66 4.61 -16.89
C ALA A 20 -15.33 5.04 -16.25
N ALA A 21 -15.34 6.05 -15.36
CA ALA A 21 -14.16 6.51 -14.63
C ALA A 21 -13.57 5.49 -13.63
N ALA A 22 -14.36 4.52 -13.15
CA ALA A 22 -13.89 3.45 -12.27
C ALA A 22 -13.18 2.31 -13.04
N GLN A 23 -13.42 2.19 -14.36
CA GLN A 23 -12.75 1.22 -15.22
C GLN A 23 -11.31 1.65 -15.56
N ASP A 24 -10.93 2.87 -15.20
CA ASP A 24 -9.67 3.50 -15.61
C ASP A 24 -8.58 3.31 -14.56
N PHE A 25 -8.94 3.09 -13.31
CA PHE A 25 -7.96 2.85 -12.25
C PHE A 25 -7.15 1.57 -12.44
N PRO A 26 -7.75 0.45 -12.89
CA PRO A 26 -6.98 -0.73 -13.23
C PRO A 26 -5.93 -0.50 -14.32
N SER A 27 -6.21 0.34 -15.34
CA SER A 27 -5.21 0.61 -16.38
C SER A 27 -4.05 1.44 -15.85
N ILE A 28 -4.29 2.37 -14.93
CA ILE A 28 -3.22 3.13 -14.23
C ILE A 28 -2.25 2.19 -13.50
N GLY A 29 -2.77 1.23 -12.74
CA GLY A 29 -1.91 0.30 -11.99
C GLY A 29 -1.29 -0.81 -12.86
N SER A 30 -1.78 -1.04 -14.08
CA SER A 30 -1.35 -2.16 -14.93
C SER A 30 0.11 -2.08 -15.37
N GLN A 31 0.66 -0.86 -15.46
CA GLN A 31 2.06 -0.61 -15.77
C GLN A 31 2.98 -0.75 -14.55
N TYR A 32 2.40 -0.82 -13.34
CA TYR A 32 3.08 -1.05 -12.07
C TYR A 32 4.31 -0.14 -11.85
N ILE A 33 4.18 1.15 -12.22
CA ILE A 33 5.25 2.14 -12.01
C ILE A 33 5.03 2.86 -10.68
N ASP A 34 6.11 3.17 -9.94
CA ASP A 34 5.97 4.07 -8.80
C ASP A 34 5.80 5.50 -9.25
N PHE A 35 4.82 6.14 -8.67
CA PHE A 35 4.84 7.59 -8.59
C PHE A 35 5.96 8.09 -7.66
N GLY A 36 6.21 7.38 -6.55
CA GLY A 36 7.13 7.76 -5.48
C GLY A 36 8.62 7.75 -5.82
N SER A 37 9.08 6.88 -6.71
CA SER A 37 10.48 6.85 -7.18
C SER A 37 10.90 8.15 -7.87
N SER A 38 9.95 8.93 -8.37
CA SER A 38 10.18 10.28 -8.91
C SER A 38 10.29 11.37 -7.83
N MET A 39 9.91 11.06 -6.59
CA MET A 39 9.92 11.98 -5.45
C MET A 39 11.08 11.66 -4.52
N MET A 40 12.03 12.60 -4.41
CA MET A 40 13.27 12.41 -3.65
C MET A 40 13.05 11.98 -2.19
N ALA A 41 12.02 12.53 -1.52
CA ALA A 41 11.71 12.22 -0.13
C ALA A 41 11.28 10.75 0.05
N VAL A 42 10.52 10.20 -0.90
CA VAL A 42 10.05 8.81 -0.87
C VAL A 42 11.17 7.86 -1.25
N GLY A 43 11.96 8.19 -2.29
CA GLY A 43 13.11 7.39 -2.70
C GLY A 43 14.15 7.18 -1.60
N GLN A 44 14.43 8.21 -0.79
CA GLN A 44 15.34 8.09 0.36
C GLN A 44 14.78 7.22 1.50
N MET A 45 13.46 7.01 1.54
CA MET A 45 12.77 6.23 2.56
C MET A 45 12.59 4.75 2.18
N ASN A 46 12.97 4.35 0.96
CA ASN A 46 12.83 2.97 0.48
C ASN A 46 13.60 1.93 1.34
N ASN A 47 14.65 2.34 2.05
CA ASN A 47 15.42 1.45 2.94
C ASN A 47 14.71 1.10 4.25
N VAL A 48 13.59 1.76 4.59
CA VAL A 48 12.88 1.54 5.87
C VAL A 48 12.33 0.11 5.96
N LEU A 49 11.84 -0.48 4.87
CA LEU A 49 11.37 -1.87 4.88
C LEU A 49 12.52 -2.86 5.13
N GLY A 50 13.67 -2.66 4.47
CA GLY A 50 14.86 -3.49 4.70
C GLY A 50 15.32 -3.46 6.16
N ASN A 51 15.26 -2.29 6.81
CA ASN A 51 15.53 -2.15 8.26
C ASN A 51 14.45 -2.84 9.12
N THR A 52 13.20 -2.72 8.71
CA THR A 52 12.05 -3.33 9.38
C THR A 52 12.18 -4.87 9.44
N VAL A 53 12.48 -5.49 8.30
CA VAL A 53 12.65 -6.95 8.19
C VAL A 53 13.87 -7.43 8.98
N ARG A 54 15.01 -6.71 8.93
CA ARG A 54 16.21 -7.04 9.72
C ARG A 54 15.97 -6.95 11.23
N GLY A 55 15.22 -5.95 11.67
CA GLY A 55 14.84 -5.78 13.08
C GLY A 55 13.85 -6.85 13.58
N GLY A 56 12.93 -7.30 12.71
CA GLY A 56 11.91 -8.31 13.04
C GLY A 56 12.47 -9.70 13.36
N GLY A 57 13.54 -10.13 12.67
CA GLY A 57 14.16 -11.44 12.89
C GLY A 57 14.95 -11.58 14.21
N SER A 58 15.32 -10.45 14.82
CA SER A 58 16.18 -10.46 16.03
C SER A 58 15.38 -10.55 17.34
N GLY A 59 14.05 -10.37 17.30
CA GLY A 59 13.20 -10.38 18.49
C GLY A 59 12.74 -11.76 18.96
N ALA A 60 12.84 -12.79 18.11
CA ALA A 60 12.31 -14.14 18.41
C ALA A 60 13.33 -15.09 19.05
N ARG A 61 14.57 -14.66 19.34
CA ARG A 61 15.66 -15.54 19.78
C ARG A 61 16.38 -15.06 21.04
N ARG A 62 15.65 -14.66 22.10
CA ARG A 62 16.17 -14.60 23.48
C ARG A 62 15.07 -14.86 24.51
N VAL A 63 14.73 -16.12 24.70
CA VAL A 63 14.24 -16.62 26.01
C VAL A 63 15.20 -17.73 26.41
N GLY A 64 16.20 -17.37 27.21
CA GLY A 64 17.24 -18.29 27.64
C GLY A 64 18.28 -17.58 28.52
N GLY A 65 18.01 -17.60 29.83
CA GLY A 65 19.01 -17.59 30.90
C GLY A 65 19.87 -16.35 31.10
N GLY A 66 19.60 -15.58 32.16
CA GLY A 66 20.54 -14.60 32.69
C GLY A 66 19.91 -13.61 33.66
N ALA A 67 19.67 -14.04 34.90
CA ALA A 67 19.42 -13.11 35.99
C ALA A 67 20.72 -12.34 36.28
N GLY A 68 20.72 -11.04 36.06
CA GLY A 68 21.86 -10.17 36.32
C GLY A 68 21.48 -8.71 36.15
N ALA A 69 21.55 -7.96 37.23
CA ALA A 69 21.13 -6.58 37.38
C ALA A 69 21.68 -5.62 36.30
N GLY A 70 20.79 -4.76 35.80
CA GLY A 70 21.10 -3.71 34.84
C GLY A 70 19.93 -2.73 34.68
N LEU A 71 19.40 -2.23 35.79
CA LEU A 71 18.53 -1.05 35.82
C LEU A 71 19.37 0.20 35.47
N SER A 72 19.67 0.41 34.18
CA SER A 72 20.00 1.72 33.59
C SER A 72 20.30 1.58 32.10
N ALA A 73 19.27 1.26 31.34
CA ALA A 73 19.06 1.76 29.99
C ALA A 73 17.68 1.27 29.57
N SER A 74 16.64 1.79 30.25
CA SER A 74 15.43 2.14 29.54
C SER A 74 15.88 3.13 28.47
N ARG A 75 16.36 2.59 27.34
CA ARG A 75 16.58 3.32 26.10
C ARG A 75 15.25 4.02 25.89
N GLN A 76 15.19 5.31 26.26
CA GLN A 76 13.98 6.11 26.18
C GLN A 76 13.40 5.78 24.83
N ALA A 77 12.27 5.08 24.82
CA ALA A 77 11.61 4.74 23.58
C ALA A 77 11.19 6.10 23.05
N VAL A 78 12.02 6.68 22.18
CA VAL A 78 11.74 7.97 21.55
C VAL A 78 10.38 7.76 20.90
N SER A 79 9.36 8.37 21.47
CA SER A 79 8.01 8.34 20.93
C SER A 79 8.11 9.09 19.61
N VAL A 80 8.10 8.33 18.51
CA VAL A 80 8.26 8.91 17.19
C VAL A 80 6.88 9.29 16.73
N ASN A 81 6.63 10.59 16.60
CA ASN A 81 5.40 11.01 15.97
C ASN A 81 5.50 10.69 14.47
N THR A 82 4.68 9.77 13.97
CA THR A 82 4.55 9.47 12.54
C THR A 82 3.37 10.20 11.89
N ARG A 83 2.62 10.95 12.68
CA ARG A 83 1.47 11.73 12.23
C ARG A 83 1.89 13.06 11.62
N TYR A 84 0.93 13.67 10.92
CA TYR A 84 1.05 14.99 10.34
C TYR A 84 -0.28 15.75 10.42
N ARG A 85 -0.22 17.08 10.43
CA ARG A 85 -1.39 17.93 10.20
C ARG A 85 -1.66 18.03 8.71
N ALA A 86 -2.82 17.55 8.27
CA ALA A 86 -3.19 17.58 6.86
C ALA A 86 -3.41 19.02 6.35
N SER A 87 -2.94 19.27 5.12
CA SER A 87 -3.09 20.49 4.36
C SER A 87 -3.75 20.19 3.01
N PRO A 88 -4.89 20.83 2.68
CA PRO A 88 -5.52 20.68 1.37
C PRO A 88 -4.60 21.07 0.20
N ALA A 89 -3.71 22.05 0.40
CA ALA A 89 -2.78 22.49 -0.63
C ALA A 89 -1.77 21.40 -0.99
N VAL A 90 -1.30 20.62 0.00
CA VAL A 90 -0.42 19.47 -0.24
C VAL A 90 -1.19 18.40 -1.02
N THR A 91 -2.41 18.06 -0.58
CA THR A 91 -3.24 17.07 -1.30
C THR A 91 -3.49 17.45 -2.75
N THR A 92 -3.87 18.71 -3.03
CA THR A 92 -4.07 19.18 -4.40
C THR A 92 -2.79 19.05 -5.24
N ARG A 93 -1.64 19.42 -4.67
CA ARG A 93 -0.34 19.30 -5.35
C ARG A 93 0.00 17.84 -5.67
N VAL A 94 -0.07 16.95 -4.68
CA VAL A 94 0.26 15.53 -4.86
C VAL A 94 -0.70 14.87 -5.85
N LYS A 95 -2.01 15.17 -5.76
CA LYS A 95 -3.01 14.70 -6.72
C LYS A 95 -2.68 15.12 -8.15
N SER A 96 -2.30 16.39 -8.36
CA SER A 96 -1.91 16.90 -9.68
C SER A 96 -0.66 16.21 -10.20
N GLN A 97 0.37 16.08 -9.36
CA GLN A 97 1.61 15.39 -9.72
C GLN A 97 1.36 13.93 -10.09
N PHE A 98 0.49 13.23 -9.35
CA PHE A 98 0.08 11.87 -9.66
C PHE A 98 -0.68 11.81 -10.99
N ALA A 99 -1.63 12.72 -11.22
CA ALA A 99 -2.38 12.78 -12.48
C ALA A 99 -1.47 13.02 -13.69
N ASP A 100 -0.46 13.88 -13.55
CA ASP A 100 0.53 14.16 -14.60
C ASP A 100 1.49 12.99 -14.82
N PHE A 101 1.90 12.31 -13.76
CA PHE A 101 2.69 11.10 -13.85
C PHE A 101 1.94 10.03 -14.65
N VAL A 102 0.70 9.74 -14.27
CA VAL A 102 -0.14 8.76 -14.96
C VAL A 102 -0.33 9.12 -16.43
N ALA A 103 -0.57 10.39 -16.74
CA ALA A 103 -0.74 10.83 -18.12
C ALA A 103 0.53 10.69 -18.97
N LYS A 104 1.71 10.80 -18.36
CA LYS A 104 2.99 10.60 -19.05
C LYS A 104 3.28 9.12 -19.31
N THR A 105 2.83 8.22 -18.43
CA THR A 105 3.10 6.78 -18.57
C THR A 105 2.24 6.10 -19.63
N ASP A 106 1.05 6.66 -19.90
CA ASP A 106 0.21 6.26 -21.03
C ASP A 106 -0.25 7.49 -21.82
N PRO A 107 0.60 8.04 -22.72
CA PRO A 107 0.28 9.25 -23.47
C PRO A 107 -0.98 9.11 -24.34
N ALA A 108 -1.29 7.90 -24.82
CA ALA A 108 -2.46 7.64 -25.64
C ALA A 108 -3.77 7.83 -24.86
N ASN A 109 -3.78 7.47 -23.58
CA ASN A 109 -4.93 7.65 -22.69
C ASN A 109 -4.77 8.84 -21.72
N GLY A 110 -3.68 9.61 -21.83
CA GLY A 110 -3.23 10.53 -20.78
C GLY A 110 -4.26 11.55 -20.31
N PRO A 111 -4.95 12.29 -21.20
CA PRO A 111 -6.01 13.23 -20.80
C PRO A 111 -7.14 12.56 -20.00
N ARG A 112 -7.55 11.37 -20.42
CA ARG A 112 -8.62 10.58 -19.80
C ARG A 112 -8.22 10.09 -18.42
N LEU A 113 -7.00 9.54 -18.29
CA LEU A 113 -6.49 9.07 -17.00
C LEU A 113 -6.25 10.22 -16.02
N ARG A 114 -5.74 11.38 -16.51
CA ARG A 114 -5.64 12.59 -15.71
C ARG A 114 -7.01 13.00 -15.17
N GLN A 115 -8.03 13.02 -16.04
CA GLN A 115 -9.40 13.34 -15.62
C GLN A 115 -9.94 12.35 -14.59
N ALA A 116 -9.71 11.04 -14.78
CA ALA A 116 -10.11 10.01 -13.83
C ALA A 116 -9.47 10.25 -12.45
N VAL A 117 -8.17 10.53 -12.37
CA VAL A 117 -7.50 10.90 -11.11
C VAL A 117 -8.16 12.12 -10.49
N GLN A 118 -8.40 13.18 -11.27
CA GLN A 118 -8.95 14.44 -10.77
C GLN A 118 -10.38 14.31 -10.25
N GLN A 119 -11.22 13.50 -10.89
CA GLN A 119 -12.63 13.34 -10.53
C GLN A 119 -12.88 12.41 -9.33
N ASN A 120 -11.95 11.49 -9.05
CA ASN A 120 -12.16 10.48 -8.01
C ASN A 120 -11.49 10.87 -6.67
N ASP A 121 -12.10 10.45 -5.57
CA ASP A 121 -11.53 10.56 -4.22
C ASP A 121 -10.74 9.29 -3.87
N LEU A 122 -9.49 9.24 -4.35
CA LEU A 122 -8.62 8.09 -4.15
C LEU A 122 -8.14 7.97 -2.70
N LEU A 123 -7.95 9.09 -2.00
CA LEU A 123 -7.54 9.06 -0.60
C LEU A 123 -8.70 8.59 0.30
N GLY A 124 -9.94 8.96 0.00
CA GLY A 124 -11.12 8.40 0.64
C GLY A 124 -11.33 6.92 0.33
N ALA A 125 -11.08 6.48 -0.91
CA ALA A 125 -11.11 5.07 -1.28
C ALA A 125 -10.06 4.25 -0.52
N TRP A 126 -8.84 4.79 -0.39
CA TRP A 126 -7.78 4.21 0.43
C TRP A 126 -8.22 4.07 1.90
N GLU A 127 -8.71 5.15 2.50
CA GLU A 127 -9.11 5.17 3.92
C GLU A 127 -10.24 4.17 4.21
N LYS A 128 -11.25 4.13 3.34
CA LYS A 128 -12.34 3.15 3.43
C LYS A 128 -11.79 1.73 3.41
N HIS A 129 -10.86 1.43 2.51
CA HIS A 129 -10.28 0.09 2.36
C HIS A 129 -9.50 -0.34 3.61
N VAL A 130 -8.64 0.53 4.16
CA VAL A 130 -7.72 0.15 5.25
C VAL A 130 -8.32 0.31 6.65
N SER A 131 -9.49 0.95 6.78
CA SER A 131 -10.15 1.21 8.06
C SER A 131 -10.47 -0.06 8.86
N VAL A 132 -10.74 -1.17 8.18
CA VAL A 132 -11.01 -2.48 8.80
C VAL A 132 -9.80 -2.99 9.60
N ASP A 133 -8.59 -2.64 9.14
CA ASP A 133 -7.35 -2.96 9.82
C ASP A 133 -6.99 -1.96 10.92
N GLY A 134 -7.78 -0.89 11.08
CA GLY A 134 -7.53 0.18 12.03
C GLY A 134 -6.45 1.18 11.59
N LEU A 135 -6.14 1.22 10.28
CA LEU A 135 -5.29 2.24 9.67
C LEU A 135 -6.12 3.46 9.28
N ARG A 136 -5.48 4.63 9.21
CA ARG A 136 -6.17 5.89 8.87
C ARG A 136 -5.27 6.87 8.13
N ARG A 137 -5.89 7.90 7.55
CA ARG A 137 -5.16 9.06 7.03
C ARG A 137 -4.52 9.85 8.18
N GLY A 138 -3.53 10.68 7.85
CA GLY A 138 -2.85 11.52 8.85
C GLY A 138 -1.70 10.83 9.57
N ASP A 139 -1.30 9.63 9.14
CA ASP A 139 -0.17 8.89 9.70
C ASP A 139 0.65 8.22 8.58
N VAL A 140 1.95 8.52 8.52
CA VAL A 140 2.87 7.94 7.54
C VAL A 140 3.02 6.44 7.74
N ALA A 141 3.07 5.99 9.01
CA ALA A 141 3.28 4.58 9.30
C ALA A 141 2.09 3.74 8.81
N ASP A 142 0.87 4.28 8.88
CA ASP A 142 -0.34 3.63 8.38
C ASP A 142 -0.30 3.49 6.85
N ALA A 143 0.05 4.58 6.15
CA ALA A 143 0.17 4.58 4.68
C ALA A 143 1.22 3.58 4.19
N MET A 144 2.41 3.58 4.81
CA MET A 144 3.50 2.67 4.47
C MET A 144 3.17 1.21 4.79
N ALA A 145 2.56 0.94 5.95
CA ALA A 145 2.17 -0.41 6.34
C ALA A 145 1.15 -1.00 5.35
N ALA A 146 0.11 -0.24 5.00
CA ALA A 146 -0.89 -0.65 4.01
C ALA A 146 -0.22 -0.97 2.66
N TYR A 147 0.63 -0.06 2.17
CA TYR A 147 1.34 -0.23 0.90
C TYR A 147 2.23 -1.48 0.88
N TRP A 148 2.99 -1.73 1.95
CA TRP A 148 3.86 -2.91 2.00
C TRP A 148 3.11 -4.22 2.13
N VAL A 149 2.05 -4.27 2.95
CA VAL A 149 1.22 -5.47 3.09
C VAL A 149 0.54 -5.80 1.77
N GLN A 150 -0.07 -4.81 1.09
CA GLN A 150 -0.72 -5.03 -0.19
C GLN A 150 0.27 -5.55 -1.25
N ASN A 151 1.48 -5.01 -1.30
CA ASN A 151 2.46 -5.49 -2.27
C ASN A 151 3.01 -6.87 -1.93
N TRP A 152 3.13 -7.23 -0.66
CA TRP A 152 3.40 -8.61 -0.27
C TRP A 152 2.26 -9.55 -0.69
N GLN A 153 1.00 -9.15 -0.52
CA GLN A 153 -0.17 -9.89 -0.99
C GLN A 153 -0.14 -10.10 -2.51
N ILE A 154 0.15 -9.05 -3.29
CA ILE A 154 0.28 -9.12 -4.76
C ILE A 154 1.44 -10.05 -5.16
N ALA A 155 2.62 -9.91 -4.54
CA ALA A 155 3.81 -10.71 -4.83
C ALA A 155 3.63 -12.20 -4.52
N ASN A 156 2.82 -12.52 -3.50
CA ASN A 156 2.57 -13.89 -3.02
C ASN A 156 1.18 -14.42 -3.40
N LYS A 157 0.39 -13.64 -4.15
CA LYS A 157 -0.99 -13.95 -4.57
C LYS A 157 -1.90 -14.34 -3.39
N VAL A 158 -1.73 -13.67 -2.26
CA VAL A 158 -2.52 -13.89 -1.04
C VAL A 158 -3.72 -12.94 -1.04
N PRO A 159 -4.97 -13.44 -1.04
CA PRO A 159 -6.15 -12.59 -1.23
C PRO A 159 -6.48 -11.74 0.00
N PHE A 160 -6.19 -12.24 1.20
CA PHE A 160 -6.56 -11.57 2.45
C PHE A 160 -5.46 -11.73 3.51
N THR A 161 -5.29 -10.69 4.31
CA THR A 161 -4.49 -10.70 5.54
C THR A 161 -5.41 -10.34 6.70
N ASP A 162 -5.05 -10.75 7.91
CA ASP A 162 -5.80 -10.37 9.09
C ASP A 162 -5.29 -9.04 9.70
N ARG A 163 -6.16 -8.38 10.47
CA ARG A 163 -5.85 -7.13 11.15
C ARG A 163 -4.62 -7.22 12.07
N THR A 164 -4.39 -8.36 12.71
CA THR A 164 -3.25 -8.55 13.62
C THR A 164 -1.94 -8.50 12.84
N GLN A 165 -1.88 -9.16 11.69
CA GLN A 165 -0.74 -9.11 10.78
C GLN A 165 -0.46 -7.68 10.29
N VAL A 166 -1.50 -6.96 9.86
CA VAL A 166 -1.37 -5.57 9.38
C VAL A 166 -0.86 -4.66 10.50
N GLN A 167 -1.43 -4.77 11.71
CA GLN A 167 -0.99 -3.99 12.87
C GLN A 167 0.44 -4.32 13.30
N ALA A 168 0.86 -5.58 13.17
CA ALA A 168 2.22 -5.97 13.47
C ALA A 168 3.23 -5.34 12.50
N VAL A 169 2.91 -5.31 11.19
CA VAL A 169 3.71 -4.58 10.18
C VAL A 169 3.72 -3.09 10.46
N ARG A 170 2.59 -2.49 10.83
CA ARG A 170 2.51 -1.08 11.25
C ARG A 170 3.44 -0.77 12.41
N GLY A 171 3.47 -1.59 13.46
CA GLY A 171 4.39 -1.40 14.59
C GLY A 171 5.86 -1.53 14.19
N GLN A 172 6.13 -2.40 13.23
CA GLN A 172 7.42 -2.60 12.58
C GLN A 172 7.88 -1.34 11.82
N VAL A 173 7.00 -0.76 10.99
CA VAL A 173 7.21 0.51 10.27
C VAL A 173 7.47 1.65 11.26
N TYR A 174 6.64 1.77 12.30
CA TYR A 174 6.75 2.81 13.31
C TYR A 174 8.13 2.84 13.97
N ARG A 175 8.66 1.66 14.36
CA ARG A 175 10.01 1.55 14.93
C ARG A 175 11.09 1.93 13.92
N ALA A 176 10.95 1.52 12.67
CA ALA A 176 11.93 1.80 11.63
C ALA A 176 11.98 3.29 11.25
N LEU A 177 10.82 3.94 11.13
CA LEU A 177 10.71 5.39 10.97
C LEU A 177 11.29 6.12 12.19
N GLY A 178 11.07 5.57 13.38
CA GLY A 178 11.59 6.14 14.61
C GLY A 178 13.09 6.07 14.79
N ALA A 179 13.72 5.09 14.17
CA ALA A 179 15.17 4.97 14.10
C ALA A 179 15.79 5.75 12.93
N ASN A 180 14.99 6.44 12.10
CA ASN A 180 15.47 7.16 10.91
C ASN A 180 15.60 8.67 11.18
N PRO A 181 16.82 9.22 11.28
CA PRO A 181 17.04 10.65 11.54
C PRO A 181 16.51 11.55 10.43
N GLN A 182 16.46 11.07 9.19
CA GLN A 182 15.93 11.83 8.07
C GLN A 182 14.42 12.01 8.20
N PHE A 183 13.71 10.96 8.61
CA PHE A 183 12.26 11.03 8.86
C PHE A 183 11.94 12.02 9.98
N ALA A 184 12.77 12.04 11.04
CA ALA A 184 12.59 12.97 12.16
C ALA A 184 12.66 14.45 11.73
N ARG A 185 13.35 14.77 10.64
CA ARG A 185 13.51 16.13 10.11
C ARG A 185 12.38 16.58 9.19
N LEU A 186 11.46 15.67 8.81
CA LEU A 186 10.34 16.03 7.95
C LEU A 186 9.32 16.85 8.72
N ASP A 187 8.84 17.92 8.09
CA ASP A 187 7.69 18.68 8.55
C ASP A 187 6.37 17.99 8.19
N ASP A 188 5.24 18.57 8.61
CA ASP A 188 3.91 18.03 8.35
C ASP A 188 3.62 17.90 6.84
N ALA A 189 4.07 18.87 6.03
CA ALA A 189 3.82 18.89 4.60
C ALA A 189 4.56 17.75 3.89
N ALA A 190 5.85 17.53 4.22
CA ALA A 190 6.65 16.45 3.66
C ALA A 190 6.17 15.07 4.13
N ARG A 191 5.72 14.94 5.38
CA ARG A 191 5.10 13.71 5.90
C ARG A 191 3.80 13.41 5.18
N GLN A 192 2.94 14.41 4.99
CA GLN A 192 1.71 14.26 4.24
C GLN A 192 1.97 13.83 2.81
N GLU A 193 2.89 14.51 2.12
CA GLU A 193 3.25 14.19 0.74
C GLU A 193 3.71 12.74 0.62
N MET A 194 4.63 12.31 1.49
CA MET A 194 5.09 10.93 1.51
C MET A 194 3.96 9.93 1.78
N ALA A 195 3.08 10.21 2.74
CA ALA A 195 1.95 9.34 3.04
C ALA A 195 1.01 9.21 1.84
N GLU A 196 0.63 10.32 1.22
CA GLU A 196 -0.32 10.34 0.11
C GLU A 196 0.25 9.67 -1.15
N VAL A 197 1.56 9.74 -1.39
CA VAL A 197 2.22 8.96 -2.45
C VAL A 197 1.99 7.46 -2.27
N PHE A 198 2.20 6.93 -1.06
CA PHE A 198 1.94 5.52 -0.77
C PHE A 198 0.46 5.19 -0.91
N MET A 199 -0.45 6.08 -0.52
CA MET A 199 -1.89 5.89 -0.69
C MET A 199 -2.31 5.84 -2.16
N TYR A 200 -1.79 6.74 -3.01
CA TYR A 200 -2.08 6.74 -4.45
C TYR A 200 -1.55 5.47 -5.13
N ASN A 201 -0.32 5.08 -4.83
CA ASN A 201 0.27 3.84 -5.33
C ASN A 201 -0.54 2.61 -4.88
N PHE A 202 -0.98 2.57 -3.61
CA PHE A 202 -1.82 1.50 -3.08
C PHE A 202 -3.12 1.37 -3.88
N VAL A 203 -3.82 2.48 -4.12
CA VAL A 203 -5.10 2.44 -4.84
C VAL A 203 -4.88 1.99 -6.29
N ALA A 204 -3.90 2.57 -6.99
CA ALA A 204 -3.63 2.22 -8.37
C ALA A 204 -3.25 0.73 -8.54
N GLN A 205 -2.25 0.27 -7.79
CA GLN A 205 -1.71 -1.09 -7.90
C GLN A 205 -2.71 -2.13 -7.38
N GLY A 206 -3.39 -1.84 -6.27
CA GLY A 206 -4.45 -2.67 -5.73
C GLY A 206 -5.63 -2.83 -6.68
N SER A 207 -6.09 -1.73 -7.29
CA SER A 207 -7.18 -1.78 -8.27
C SER A 207 -6.81 -2.61 -9.50
N ALA A 208 -5.60 -2.46 -10.04
CA ALA A 208 -5.16 -3.25 -11.19
C ALA A 208 -5.07 -4.75 -10.89
N PHE A 209 -4.50 -5.13 -9.75
CA PHE A 209 -4.41 -6.53 -9.36
C PHE A 209 -5.77 -7.15 -9.03
N SER A 210 -6.63 -6.40 -8.33
CA SER A 210 -8.00 -6.83 -8.03
C SER A 210 -8.82 -7.04 -9.30
N ASP A 211 -8.72 -6.13 -10.28
CA ASP A 211 -9.43 -6.22 -11.55
C ASP A 211 -8.94 -7.43 -12.38
N ALA A 212 -7.63 -7.62 -12.50
CA ALA A 212 -7.04 -8.78 -13.18
C ALA A 212 -7.51 -10.09 -12.56
N THR A 213 -7.56 -10.16 -11.23
CA THR A 213 -8.03 -11.35 -10.49
C THR A 213 -9.52 -11.57 -10.70
N ALA A 214 -10.34 -10.53 -10.62
CA ALA A 214 -11.79 -10.60 -10.81
C ALA A 214 -12.18 -11.04 -12.24
N LYS A 215 -11.41 -10.61 -13.24
CA LYS A 215 -11.59 -11.01 -14.66
C LYS A 215 -10.98 -12.37 -15.00
N GLY A 216 -10.27 -13.00 -14.06
CA GLY A 216 -9.56 -14.26 -14.31
C GLY A 216 -8.35 -14.12 -15.24
N ASP A 217 -7.82 -12.90 -15.43
CA ASP A 217 -6.62 -12.65 -16.23
C ASP A 217 -5.36 -13.06 -15.45
N LYS A 218 -5.07 -14.36 -15.46
CA LYS A 218 -3.91 -14.96 -14.79
C LYS A 218 -2.57 -14.42 -15.32
N SER A 219 -2.53 -13.98 -16.58
CA SER A 219 -1.32 -13.43 -17.20
C SER A 219 -1.00 -12.05 -16.64
N LEU A 220 -1.98 -11.14 -16.65
CA LEU A 220 -1.82 -9.81 -16.04
C LEU A 220 -1.56 -9.91 -14.54
N ALA A 221 -2.31 -10.73 -13.80
CA ALA A 221 -2.07 -10.92 -12.37
C ALA A 221 -0.65 -11.42 -12.05
N SER A 222 -0.10 -12.31 -12.88
CA SER A 222 1.28 -12.80 -12.71
C SER A 222 2.32 -11.72 -13.04
N ARG A 223 2.11 -10.94 -14.10
CA ARG A 223 2.98 -9.79 -14.43
C ARG A 223 3.03 -8.76 -13.31
N LEU A 224 1.87 -8.42 -12.72
CA LEU A 224 1.79 -7.49 -11.58
C LEU A 224 2.50 -8.06 -10.34
N SER A 225 2.35 -9.37 -10.09
CA SER A 225 3.06 -10.08 -9.02
C SER A 225 4.58 -10.02 -9.19
N ASP A 226 5.09 -10.27 -10.40
CA ASP A 226 6.53 -10.19 -10.70
C ASP A 226 7.06 -8.76 -10.64
N ALA A 227 6.28 -7.78 -11.10
CA ALA A 227 6.64 -6.37 -11.01
C ALA A 227 6.76 -5.90 -9.57
N ALA A 228 5.88 -6.36 -8.66
CA ALA A 228 5.99 -6.13 -7.23
C ALA A 228 7.33 -6.62 -6.64
N VAL A 229 7.71 -7.84 -6.99
CA VAL A 229 8.98 -8.41 -6.53
C VAL A 229 10.17 -7.66 -7.10
N ALA A 230 10.19 -7.39 -8.41
CA ALA A 230 11.28 -6.69 -9.07
C ALA A 230 11.52 -5.31 -8.44
N ARG A 231 10.44 -4.56 -8.19
CA ARG A 231 10.45 -3.25 -7.55
C ARG A 231 11.03 -3.28 -6.14
N PHE A 232 10.51 -4.16 -5.28
CA PHE A 232 10.97 -4.21 -3.89
C PHE A 232 12.42 -4.70 -3.78
N ARG A 233 12.87 -5.57 -4.71
CA ARG A 233 14.27 -5.96 -4.82
C ARG A 233 15.16 -4.79 -5.24
N SER A 234 14.77 -4.04 -6.27
CA SER A 234 15.60 -2.95 -6.82
C SER A 234 15.65 -1.73 -5.89
N GLU A 235 14.53 -1.36 -5.30
CA GLU A 235 14.41 -0.10 -4.57
C GLU A 235 14.58 -0.25 -3.05
N MET A 236 14.16 -1.38 -2.48
CA MET A 236 14.15 -1.59 -1.03
C MET A 236 15.11 -2.69 -0.57
N ASN A 237 15.82 -3.34 -1.51
CA ASN A 237 16.69 -4.49 -1.27
C ASN A 237 15.98 -5.61 -0.48
N VAL A 238 14.71 -5.85 -0.81
CA VAL A 238 13.84 -6.83 -0.16
C VAL A 238 13.16 -7.69 -1.22
N ASP A 239 13.30 -9.00 -1.10
CA ASP A 239 12.51 -9.94 -1.87
C ASP A 239 11.22 -10.28 -1.12
N LEU A 240 10.09 -9.76 -1.62
CA LEU A 240 8.77 -9.99 -1.03
C LEU A 240 8.38 -11.48 -0.99
N ARG A 241 8.91 -12.31 -1.89
CA ARG A 241 8.64 -13.77 -1.91
C ARG A 241 9.47 -14.54 -0.88
N GLN A 242 10.49 -13.91 -0.32
CA GLN A 242 11.29 -14.46 0.78
C GLN A 242 10.80 -13.98 2.14
N LEU A 243 9.73 -13.18 2.18
CA LEU A 243 9.12 -12.74 3.42
C LEU A 243 7.89 -13.59 3.75
N ARG A 244 7.73 -13.88 5.03
CA ARG A 244 6.49 -14.39 5.59
C ARG A 244 5.81 -13.27 6.37
N LEU A 245 4.50 -13.13 6.18
CA LEU A 245 3.66 -12.29 7.02
C LEU A 245 3.09 -13.13 8.16
N THR A 246 3.35 -12.70 9.40
CA THR A 246 2.96 -13.41 10.63
C THR A 246 2.27 -12.45 11.59
N PRO A 247 1.68 -12.95 12.70
CA PRO A 247 1.21 -12.08 13.78
C PRO A 247 2.31 -11.20 14.42
N ALA A 248 3.59 -11.47 14.14
CA ALA A 248 4.73 -10.62 14.55
C ALA A 248 5.17 -9.61 13.46
N GLY A 249 4.48 -9.57 12.32
CA GLY A 249 4.79 -8.74 11.16
C GLY A 249 5.58 -9.52 10.10
N PHE A 250 6.35 -8.79 9.28
CA PHE A 250 7.23 -9.40 8.28
C PHE A 250 8.44 -10.07 8.93
N VAL A 251 8.70 -11.32 8.54
CA VAL A 251 9.88 -12.10 8.92
C VAL A 251 10.50 -12.75 7.67
N ARG A 252 11.77 -13.13 7.73
CA ARG A 252 12.43 -13.99 6.73
C ARG A 252 12.39 -15.43 7.20
#